data_AF-A0A3L7VNV1-F1
#
_entry.id   AF-A0A3L7VNV1-F1
#
_cell.length_a   1.000
_cell.length_b   1.000
_cell.length_c   1.000
_cell.angle_alpha   90.00
_cell.angle_beta   90.00
_cell.angle_gamma   90.00
#
_symmetry.space_group_name_H-M   'P 1'
#
loop_
_entity.id
_entity.type
_entity.pdbx_description
1 polymer ?
#
loop_
_entity_poly.entity_id
_entity_poly.type
_entity_poly.pdbx_seq_one_letter_code
_entity_poly.pdbx_strand_id
1 'polypeptide(L)'
;MAETISSPSPRFDGQGSESTYQALSILSVVALVVGSVFGFVVILGSLTAFLGTTPFLLPFWAAVFPMVAVLAGWIALAQIRDSAGSLTGRRFAWIGINAAFVTGLVYVTYFMANNLAVRKQAEDFANQYFETVMKGQPELSFLNMVKPAERPSTRDIDRLRPILEVTYNTTQEPTQVGAFTQYQMEMHYRLMTLFGDKATFKMIQAGFPDFVEGGYIVAMLYEVKTEAMNLRLNLKVHSANTNKGREWYVIPKSITNAERTLHPTGEKFVDQSKAAVKAIEAFQKQMTRMKLGSPSADPDFDGAFLSSFAGIGVTKSANEAQNAAFIQKRNAFFGPADGKPGRFLNPIGKSFYSDANLRASFEAEASKAFTVGSGYYPYIPTWFSATTEFALPFLREKDGYLEFTTDCMIGFIPRTMINGKLTLRTSPNADPAKPESWRVSGLELIRGRNQSKQPDQK
;
A
#
# COMPACT_ATOMS: atom_id res chain seq x y z
N MET A 1 76.24 -88.50 15.87
CA MET A 1 75.23 -87.68 16.56
C MET A 1 75.95 -86.56 17.28
N ALA A 2 75.88 -85.35 16.75
CA ALA A 2 76.33 -84.12 17.39
C ALA A 2 75.43 -83.00 16.88
N GLU A 3 74.33 -82.74 17.59
CA GLU A 3 73.49 -81.55 17.39
C GLU A 3 74.30 -80.31 17.78
N THR A 4 74.62 -79.48 16.81
CA THR A 4 75.25 -78.18 17.04
C THR A 4 74.14 -77.15 17.17
N ILE A 5 73.88 -76.71 18.40
CA ILE A 5 72.88 -75.72 18.78
C ILE A 5 73.30 -74.36 18.19
N SER A 6 72.57 -73.87 17.19
CA SER A 6 72.75 -72.51 16.65
C SER A 6 72.06 -71.51 17.58
N SER A 7 72.85 -70.73 18.32
CA SER A 7 72.34 -69.64 19.17
C SER A 7 71.77 -68.50 18.29
N PRO A 8 70.50 -68.09 18.46
CA PRO A 8 69.96 -66.95 17.74
C PRO A 8 70.62 -65.66 18.23
N SER A 9 71.25 -64.93 17.31
CA SER A 9 71.78 -63.59 17.58
C SER A 9 70.60 -62.67 17.97
N PRO A 10 70.72 -61.85 19.03
CA PRO A 10 69.70 -60.87 19.35
C PRO A 10 69.60 -59.87 18.18
N ARG A 11 68.52 -59.94 17.41
CA ARG A 11 68.12 -58.83 16.52
C ARG A 11 67.79 -57.65 17.43
N PHE A 12 68.71 -56.71 17.51
CA PHE A 12 68.38 -55.35 17.90
C PHE A 12 67.49 -54.79 16.79
N ASP A 13 66.19 -55.04 16.89
CA ASP A 13 65.17 -54.26 16.20
C ASP A 13 65.12 -52.90 16.89
N GLY A 14 66.22 -52.16 16.79
CA GLY A 14 66.34 -50.76 17.16
C GLY A 14 65.55 -49.91 16.18
N GLN A 15 64.25 -50.15 16.08
CA GLN A 15 63.28 -49.21 15.54
C GLN A 15 63.06 -48.09 16.58
N GLY A 16 64.13 -47.47 17.03
CA GLY A 16 64.04 -46.08 17.43
C GLY A 16 63.88 -45.31 16.13
N SER A 17 62.67 -45.26 15.58
CA SER A 17 62.37 -44.36 14.48
C SER A 17 62.68 -42.96 15.00
N GLU A 18 63.87 -42.44 14.70
CA GLU A 18 64.20 -41.05 14.90
C GLU A 18 63.05 -40.27 14.26
N SER A 19 62.23 -39.67 15.13
CA SER A 19 61.06 -38.90 14.75
C SER A 19 61.58 -37.68 14.00
N THR A 20 61.88 -37.86 12.72
CA THR A 20 62.36 -36.82 11.82
C THR A 20 61.32 -35.72 11.85
N TYR A 21 61.71 -34.57 12.38
CA TYR A 21 60.82 -33.42 12.52
C TYR A 21 60.27 -33.05 11.14
N GLN A 22 58.95 -33.14 10.98
CA GLN A 22 58.25 -32.74 9.76
C GLN A 22 57.56 -31.39 10.02
N ALA A 23 57.82 -30.42 9.15
CA ALA A 23 57.20 -29.12 9.28
C ALA A 23 55.68 -29.23 9.04
N LEU A 24 54.89 -28.55 9.87
CA LEU A 24 53.44 -28.54 9.74
C LEU A 24 53.03 -27.52 8.66
N SER A 25 52.25 -27.95 7.66
CA SER A 25 51.76 -27.03 6.63
C SER A 25 50.83 -25.98 7.25
N ILE A 26 51.22 -24.69 7.17
CA ILE A 26 50.44 -23.56 7.70
C ILE A 26 49.02 -23.54 7.09
N LEU A 27 48.88 -23.84 5.80
CA LEU A 27 47.58 -23.89 5.13
C LEU A 27 46.65 -24.97 5.71
N SER A 28 47.21 -26.11 6.15
CA SER A 28 46.42 -27.16 6.81
C SER A 28 45.87 -26.70 8.17
N VAL A 29 46.64 -25.90 8.91
CA VAL A 29 46.21 -25.30 10.18
C VAL A 29 45.13 -24.25 9.93
N VAL A 30 45.30 -23.38 8.92
CA VAL A 30 44.30 -22.38 8.52
C VAL A 30 42.98 -23.06 8.15
N ALA A 31 43.02 -24.10 7.31
CA ALA A 31 41.83 -24.85 6.92
C ALA A 31 41.08 -25.45 8.12
N LEU A 32 41.82 -26.03 9.07
CA LEU A 32 41.26 -26.57 10.30
C LEU A 32 40.63 -25.47 11.16
N VAL A 33 41.36 -24.40 11.45
CA VAL A 33 40.89 -23.32 12.33
C VAL A 33 39.66 -22.64 11.74
N VAL A 34 39.70 -22.22 10.46
CA VAL A 34 38.58 -21.54 9.82
C VAL A 34 37.37 -22.48 9.72
N GLY A 35 37.57 -23.74 9.31
CA GLY A 35 36.50 -24.72 9.20
C GLY A 35 35.85 -25.05 10.54
N SER A 36 36.64 -25.26 11.59
CA SER A 36 36.16 -25.57 12.94
C SER A 36 35.46 -24.37 13.58
N VAL A 37 36.00 -23.15 13.45
CA VAL A 37 35.36 -21.94 14.00
C VAL A 37 34.03 -21.68 13.31
N PHE A 38 33.99 -21.74 11.97
CA PHE A 38 32.74 -21.57 11.23
C PHE A 38 31.70 -22.63 11.63
N GLY A 39 32.12 -23.91 11.68
CA GLY A 39 31.26 -25.00 12.10
C GLY A 39 30.71 -24.81 13.51
N PHE A 40 31.54 -24.38 14.46
CA PHE A 40 31.13 -24.09 15.82
C PHE A 40 30.09 -22.96 15.90
N VAL A 41 30.30 -21.86 15.15
CA VAL A 41 29.34 -20.75 15.06
C VAL A 41 28.00 -21.21 14.49
N VAL A 42 28.01 -22.02 13.42
CA VAL A 42 26.78 -22.55 12.82
C VAL A 42 26.05 -23.49 13.78
N ILE A 43 26.77 -24.36 14.51
CA ILE A 43 26.16 -25.28 15.49
C ILE A 43 25.53 -24.50 16.65
N LEU A 44 26.26 -23.58 17.26
CA LEU A 44 25.72 -22.74 18.34
C LEU A 44 24.54 -21.91 17.85
N GLY A 45 24.67 -21.28 16.69
CA GLY A 45 23.60 -20.50 16.09
C GLY A 45 22.34 -21.32 15.82
N SER A 46 22.50 -22.53 15.28
CA SER A 46 21.40 -23.47 15.07
C SER A 46 20.73 -23.87 16.39
N LEU A 47 21.51 -24.10 17.45
CA LEU A 47 20.98 -24.40 18.78
C LEU A 47 20.20 -23.20 19.34
N THR A 48 20.70 -21.98 19.18
CA THR A 48 19.96 -20.77 19.60
C THR A 48 18.68 -20.57 18.80
N ALA A 49 18.67 -20.85 17.49
CA ALA A 49 17.48 -20.76 16.65
C ALA A 49 16.46 -21.86 16.95
N PHE A 50 16.91 -23.02 17.44
CA PHE A 50 16.03 -24.11 17.86
C PHE A 50 15.34 -23.81 19.20
N LEU A 51 16.06 -23.16 20.13
CA LEU A 51 15.54 -22.80 21.45
C LEU A 51 14.77 -21.45 21.44
N GLY A 52 15.11 -20.55 20.52
CA GLY A 52 14.50 -19.24 20.38
C GLY A 52 13.44 -19.18 19.27
N THR A 53 12.66 -18.10 19.26
CA THR A 53 11.74 -17.77 18.16
C THR A 53 12.42 -16.99 17.03
N THR A 54 13.68 -16.58 17.24
CA THR A 54 14.45 -15.79 16.28
C THR A 54 15.32 -16.69 15.41
N PRO A 55 15.19 -16.59 14.07
CA PRO A 55 16.02 -17.35 13.14
C PRO A 55 17.49 -16.87 13.22
N PHE A 56 18.44 -17.80 13.29
CA PHE A 56 19.86 -17.48 13.22
C PHE A 56 20.31 -17.45 11.76
N LEU A 57 20.34 -16.25 11.18
CA LEU A 57 20.78 -16.04 9.80
C LEU A 57 22.06 -15.20 9.81
N LEU A 58 23.19 -15.85 9.49
CA LEU A 58 24.38 -15.10 9.11
C LEU A 58 24.13 -14.38 7.77
N PRO A 59 24.82 -13.27 7.47
CA PRO A 59 24.79 -12.67 6.15
C PRO A 59 25.26 -13.67 5.08
N PHE A 60 24.73 -13.58 3.85
CA PHE A 60 25.07 -14.51 2.77
C PHE A 60 26.58 -14.60 2.49
N TRP A 61 27.33 -13.50 2.69
CA TRP A 61 28.78 -13.48 2.52
C TRP A 61 29.53 -14.40 3.51
N ALA A 62 28.90 -14.82 4.60
CA ALA A 62 29.49 -15.79 5.53
C ALA A 62 29.76 -17.15 4.86
N ALA A 63 29.09 -17.47 3.74
CA ALA A 63 29.41 -18.65 2.93
C ALA A 63 30.83 -18.62 2.34
N VAL A 64 31.51 -17.46 2.33
CA VAL A 64 32.92 -17.35 1.89
C VAL A 64 33.87 -18.08 2.83
N PHE A 65 33.60 -18.12 4.13
CA PHE A 65 34.48 -18.80 5.10
C PHE A 65 34.67 -20.30 4.84
N PRO A 66 33.61 -21.11 4.68
CA PRO A 66 33.79 -22.53 4.35
C PRO A 66 34.44 -22.72 2.97
N MET A 67 34.19 -21.84 1.99
CA MET A 67 34.87 -21.90 0.70
C MET A 67 36.38 -21.68 0.84
N VAL A 68 36.80 -20.67 1.63
CA VAL A 68 38.22 -20.40 1.91
C VAL A 68 38.88 -21.56 2.65
N ALA A 69 38.19 -22.16 3.64
CA ALA A 69 38.72 -23.30 4.38
C ALA A 69 38.90 -24.54 3.50
N VAL A 70 37.93 -24.84 2.62
CA VAL A 70 38.01 -25.95 1.66
C VAL A 70 39.16 -25.72 0.67
N LEU A 71 39.28 -24.51 0.11
CA LEU A 71 40.36 -24.15 -0.82
C LEU A 71 41.73 -24.24 -0.15
N ALA A 72 41.90 -23.67 1.04
CA ALA A 72 43.15 -23.74 1.80
C ALA A 72 43.54 -25.19 2.12
N GLY A 73 42.57 -26.02 2.53
CA GLY A 73 42.81 -27.43 2.79
C GLY A 73 43.20 -28.21 1.53
N TRP A 74 42.56 -27.92 0.39
CA TRP A 74 42.89 -28.57 -0.87
C TRP A 74 44.29 -28.21 -1.36
N ILE A 75 44.68 -26.93 -1.30
CA ILE A 75 46.04 -26.49 -1.63
C ILE A 75 47.06 -27.15 -0.70
N ALA A 76 46.76 -27.23 0.61
CA ALA A 76 47.63 -27.91 1.58
C ALA A 76 47.82 -29.40 1.23
N LEU A 77 46.75 -30.10 0.81
CA LEU A 77 46.84 -31.50 0.39
C LEU A 77 47.69 -31.68 -0.87
N ALA A 78 47.59 -30.76 -1.83
CA ALA A 78 48.44 -30.77 -3.03
C ALA A 78 49.91 -30.58 -2.65
N GLN A 79 50.23 -29.56 -1.83
CA GLN A 79 51.59 -29.33 -1.35
C GLN A 79 52.16 -30.52 -0.58
N ILE A 80 51.40 -31.10 0.37
CA ILE A 80 51.86 -32.26 1.16
C ILE A 80 52.13 -33.47 0.26
N ARG A 81 51.35 -33.68 -0.80
CA ARG A 81 51.58 -34.76 -1.78
C ARG A 81 52.90 -34.59 -2.52
N ASP A 82 53.25 -33.36 -2.88
CA ASP A 82 54.45 -33.05 -3.65
C ASP A 82 55.72 -32.98 -2.78
N SER A 83 55.56 -32.86 -1.45
CA SER A 83 56.64 -32.55 -0.51
C SER A 83 57.55 -33.72 -0.10
N ALA A 84 57.46 -34.90 -0.74
CA ALA A 84 58.30 -36.08 -0.46
C ALA A 84 58.47 -36.44 1.04
N GLY A 85 57.46 -36.16 1.87
CA GLY A 85 57.49 -36.43 3.32
C GLY A 85 58.08 -35.34 4.21
N SER A 86 58.46 -34.17 3.67
CA SER A 86 58.96 -33.03 4.46
C SER A 86 57.85 -32.26 5.19
N LEU A 87 56.60 -32.34 4.70
CA LEU A 87 55.43 -31.71 5.31
C LEU A 87 54.48 -32.74 5.93
N THR A 88 54.04 -32.46 7.15
CA THR A 88 52.94 -33.18 7.83
C THR A 88 51.68 -32.31 7.89
N GLY A 89 50.56 -32.90 8.32
CA GLY A 89 49.28 -32.20 8.48
C GLY A 89 48.15 -32.66 7.56
N ARG A 90 48.32 -33.76 6.83
CA ARG A 90 47.29 -34.33 5.94
C ARG A 90 45.96 -34.56 6.67
N ARG A 91 46.00 -35.05 7.92
CA ARG A 91 44.79 -35.27 8.75
C ARG A 91 44.09 -33.96 9.08
N PHE A 92 44.83 -32.91 9.45
CA PHE A 92 44.25 -31.59 9.76
C PHE A 92 43.59 -30.96 8.55
N ALA A 93 44.23 -31.03 7.38
CA ALA A 93 43.64 -30.56 6.13
C ALA A 93 42.32 -31.30 5.82
N TRP A 94 42.30 -32.63 5.94
CA TRP A 94 41.07 -33.42 5.71
C TRP A 94 39.96 -33.12 6.71
N ILE A 95 40.28 -33.00 8.00
CA ILE A 95 39.28 -32.63 9.02
C ILE A 95 38.73 -31.23 8.74
N GLY A 96 39.61 -30.27 8.44
CA GLY A 96 39.22 -28.89 8.09
C GLY A 96 38.32 -28.82 6.86
N ILE A 97 38.68 -29.52 5.78
CA ILE A 97 37.86 -29.61 4.55
C ILE A 97 36.49 -30.22 4.88
N ASN A 98 36.44 -31.38 5.53
CA ASN A 98 35.17 -32.05 5.82
C ASN A 98 34.29 -31.19 6.75
N ALA A 99 34.86 -30.62 7.81
CA ALA A 99 34.13 -29.75 8.72
C ALA A 99 33.56 -28.53 8.00
N ALA A 100 34.38 -27.82 7.22
CA ALA A 100 33.97 -26.66 6.44
C ALA A 100 32.93 -27.00 5.37
N PHE A 101 33.13 -28.10 4.63
CA PHE A 101 32.24 -28.52 3.56
C PHE A 101 30.87 -28.92 4.10
N VAL A 102 30.82 -29.79 5.12
CA VAL A 102 29.55 -30.26 5.70
C VAL A 102 28.80 -29.09 6.33
N THR A 103 29.46 -28.29 7.17
CA THR A 103 28.79 -27.16 7.85
C THR A 103 28.41 -26.04 6.90
N GLY A 104 29.25 -25.74 5.90
CA GLY A 104 28.94 -24.80 4.83
C GLY A 104 27.74 -25.23 3.99
N LEU A 105 27.69 -26.50 3.59
CA LEU A 105 26.57 -27.04 2.81
C LEU A 105 25.27 -27.03 3.61
N VAL A 106 25.31 -27.45 4.88
CA VAL A 106 24.15 -27.39 5.78
C VAL A 106 23.65 -25.96 5.95
N TYR A 107 24.56 -25.01 6.19
CA TYR A 107 24.20 -23.60 6.36
C TYR A 107 23.59 -23.00 5.08
N VAL A 108 24.20 -23.22 3.91
CA VAL A 108 23.65 -22.73 2.63
C VAL A 108 22.29 -23.35 2.34
N THR A 109 22.12 -24.64 2.59
CA THR A 109 20.84 -25.33 2.40
C THR A 109 19.77 -24.76 3.33
N TYR A 110 20.10 -24.58 4.62
CA TYR A 110 19.23 -23.95 5.61
C TYR A 110 18.84 -22.52 5.20
N PHE A 111 19.81 -21.72 4.81
CA PHE A 111 19.61 -20.35 4.35
C PHE A 111 18.67 -20.31 3.15
N MET A 112 18.92 -21.13 2.12
CA MET A 112 18.08 -21.18 0.92
C MET A 112 16.66 -21.67 1.23
N ALA A 113 16.53 -22.74 2.02
CA ALA A 113 15.24 -23.29 2.41
C ALA A 113 14.40 -22.27 3.19
N ASN A 114 15.01 -21.57 4.15
CA ASN A 114 14.33 -20.54 4.92
C ASN A 114 13.91 -19.36 4.03
N ASN A 115 14.78 -18.88 3.14
CA ASN A 115 14.44 -17.79 2.22
C ASN A 115 13.30 -18.16 1.26
N LEU A 116 13.32 -19.38 0.71
CA LEU A 116 12.25 -19.87 -0.17
C LEU A 116 10.93 -20.04 0.58
N ALA A 117 10.97 -20.61 1.79
CA ALA A 117 9.78 -20.78 2.61
C ALA A 117 9.16 -19.42 2.99
N VAL A 118 9.97 -18.45 3.41
CA VAL A 118 9.51 -17.10 3.77
C VAL A 118 8.92 -16.38 2.56
N ARG A 119 9.57 -16.45 1.40
CA ARG A 119 9.05 -15.87 0.15
C ARG A 119 7.73 -16.48 -0.26
N LYS A 120 7.61 -17.81 -0.17
CA LYS A 120 6.37 -18.51 -0.54
C LYS A 120 5.21 -18.13 0.38
N GLN A 121 5.44 -18.07 1.70
CA GLN A 121 4.43 -17.60 2.67
C GLN A 121 4.00 -16.15 2.40
N ALA A 122 4.96 -15.27 2.11
CA ALA A 122 4.69 -13.88 1.76
C ALA A 122 3.86 -13.74 0.48
N GLU A 123 4.19 -14.53 -0.54
CA GLU A 123 3.46 -14.59 -1.81
C GLU A 123 2.02 -15.09 -1.62
N ASP A 124 1.84 -16.19 -0.88
CA ASP A 124 0.51 -16.75 -0.60
C ASP A 124 -0.37 -15.74 0.16
N PHE A 125 0.19 -15.05 1.15
CA PHE A 125 -0.50 -13.99 1.86
C PHE A 125 -0.85 -12.80 0.95
N ALA A 126 0.09 -12.34 0.11
CA ALA A 126 -0.17 -11.23 -0.80
C ALA A 126 -1.21 -11.56 -1.87
N ASN A 127 -1.22 -12.79 -2.37
CA ASN A 127 -2.25 -13.28 -3.29
C ASN A 127 -3.62 -13.28 -2.61
N GLN A 128 -3.72 -13.80 -1.37
CA GLN A 128 -4.96 -13.75 -0.58
C GLN A 128 -5.42 -12.31 -0.32
N TYR A 129 -4.49 -11.39 -0.05
CA TYR A 129 -4.77 -9.98 0.10
C TYR A 129 -5.40 -9.40 -1.18
N PHE A 130 -4.77 -9.62 -2.35
CA PHE A 130 -5.30 -9.12 -3.62
C PHE A 130 -6.65 -9.74 -3.97
N GLU A 131 -6.85 -11.03 -3.72
CA GLU A 131 -8.17 -11.67 -3.87
C GLU A 131 -9.25 -10.99 -3.02
N THR A 132 -8.91 -10.61 -1.78
CA THR A 132 -9.82 -9.91 -0.87
C THR A 132 -10.15 -8.51 -1.38
N VAL A 133 -9.16 -7.81 -1.95
CA VAL A 133 -9.36 -6.49 -2.57
C VAL A 133 -10.26 -6.61 -3.81
N MET A 134 -10.00 -7.56 -4.71
CA MET A 134 -10.80 -7.75 -5.92
C MET A 134 -12.25 -8.16 -5.62
N LYS A 135 -12.49 -8.88 -4.52
CA LYS A 135 -13.84 -9.19 -4.02
C LYS A 135 -14.59 -7.97 -3.47
N GLY A 136 -13.97 -6.80 -3.41
CA GLY A 136 -14.60 -5.58 -2.90
C GLY A 136 -14.90 -5.65 -1.41
N GLN A 137 -14.03 -6.30 -0.63
CA GLN A 137 -14.16 -6.44 0.83
C GLN A 137 -13.17 -5.49 1.54
N PRO A 138 -13.49 -4.18 1.66
CA PRO A 138 -12.55 -3.20 2.21
C PRO A 138 -12.15 -3.51 3.64
N GLU A 139 -13.06 -4.05 4.46
CA GLU A 139 -12.81 -4.30 5.88
C GLU A 139 -11.76 -5.39 6.08
N LEU A 140 -11.90 -6.51 5.36
CA LEU A 140 -10.98 -7.65 5.46
C LEU A 140 -9.62 -7.33 4.83
N SER A 141 -9.62 -6.63 3.70
CA SER A 141 -8.38 -6.21 3.05
C SER A 141 -7.63 -5.16 3.88
N PHE A 142 -8.32 -4.20 4.50
CA PHE A 142 -7.69 -3.27 5.44
C PHE A 142 -7.16 -3.97 6.69
N LEU A 143 -7.88 -4.96 7.22
CA LEU A 143 -7.41 -5.75 8.37
C LEU A 143 -6.07 -6.46 8.08
N ASN A 144 -5.84 -6.86 6.84
CA ASN A 144 -4.57 -7.41 6.39
C ASN A 144 -3.43 -6.37 6.33
N MET A 145 -3.72 -5.07 6.42
CA MET A 145 -2.71 -4.00 6.57
C MET A 145 -2.41 -3.66 8.04
N VAL A 146 -3.32 -4.03 8.95
CA VAL A 146 -3.15 -3.82 10.39
C VAL A 146 -2.17 -4.85 10.94
N LYS A 147 -1.26 -4.41 11.83
CA LYS A 147 -0.31 -5.29 12.53
C LYS A 147 -1.06 -6.40 13.26
N PRO A 148 -0.61 -7.67 13.18
CA PRO A 148 -1.32 -8.80 13.79
C PRO A 148 -1.75 -8.63 15.25
N ALA A 149 -0.92 -8.00 16.09
CA ALA A 149 -1.22 -7.76 17.50
C ALA A 149 -2.34 -6.74 17.75
N GLU A 150 -2.60 -5.86 16.78
CA GLU A 150 -3.60 -4.77 16.86
C GLU A 150 -4.91 -5.12 16.13
N ARG A 151 -4.97 -6.30 15.49
CA ARG A 151 -6.14 -6.71 14.70
C ARG A 151 -7.34 -6.96 15.59
N PRO A 152 -8.50 -6.33 15.32
CA PRO A 152 -9.75 -6.78 15.92
C PRO A 152 -10.04 -8.24 15.55
N SER A 153 -10.75 -8.93 16.45
CA SER A 153 -11.19 -10.31 16.23
C SER A 153 -12.09 -10.41 14.99
N THR A 154 -11.79 -11.36 14.10
CA THR A 154 -12.59 -11.63 12.89
C THR A 154 -13.86 -12.44 13.15
N ARG A 155 -14.15 -12.82 14.41
CA ARG A 155 -15.36 -13.60 14.74
C ARG A 155 -16.65 -12.84 14.43
N ASP A 156 -16.62 -11.52 14.48
CA ASP A 156 -17.79 -10.66 14.26
C ASP A 156 -17.63 -9.83 12.98
N ILE A 157 -17.58 -10.50 11.81
CA ILE A 157 -17.40 -9.83 10.50
C ILE A 157 -18.44 -8.71 10.30
N ASP A 158 -19.69 -8.96 10.71
CA ASP A 158 -20.80 -7.98 10.58
C ASP A 158 -20.57 -6.70 11.40
N ARG A 159 -19.74 -6.77 12.45
CA ARG A 159 -19.38 -5.63 13.30
C ARG A 159 -18.04 -5.00 12.95
N LEU A 160 -17.32 -5.55 11.97
CA LEU A 160 -15.97 -5.12 11.65
C LEU A 160 -15.94 -3.67 11.14
N ARG A 161 -16.89 -3.27 10.28
CA ARG A 161 -16.94 -1.89 9.75
C ARG A 161 -17.06 -0.83 10.86
N PRO A 162 -18.05 -0.88 11.77
CA PRO A 162 -18.12 0.06 12.89
C PRO A 162 -16.84 0.11 13.73
N ILE A 163 -16.23 -1.04 14.01
CA ILE A 163 -14.97 -1.13 14.76
C ILE A 163 -13.84 -0.40 14.02
N LEU A 164 -13.69 -0.66 12.72
CA LEU A 164 -12.65 -0.01 11.92
C LEU A 164 -12.86 1.50 11.82
N GLU A 165 -14.11 1.95 11.71
CA GLU A 165 -14.47 3.36 11.63
C GLU A 165 -14.26 4.14 12.93
N VAL A 166 -14.36 3.48 14.08
CA VAL A 166 -14.09 4.08 15.39
C VAL A 166 -12.57 4.06 15.66
N THR A 167 -11.91 2.93 15.44
CA THR A 167 -10.51 2.73 15.81
C THR A 167 -9.54 3.41 14.84
N TYR A 168 -9.74 3.23 13.53
CA TYR A 168 -8.75 3.63 12.51
C TYR A 168 -9.13 4.90 11.75
N ASN A 169 -10.37 5.36 11.89
CA ASN A 169 -10.79 6.60 11.25
C ASN A 169 -10.78 7.81 12.17
N THR A 170 -10.46 7.68 13.45
CA THR A 170 -10.37 8.83 14.37
C THR A 170 -9.02 9.53 14.20
N THR A 171 -9.02 10.76 13.68
CA THR A 171 -7.82 11.60 13.49
C THR A 171 -7.85 12.77 14.47
N GLN A 172 -6.66 13.22 14.93
CA GLN A 172 -6.56 14.41 15.78
C GLN A 172 -6.95 15.68 15.00
N GLU A 173 -6.53 15.75 13.74
CA GLU A 173 -6.89 16.83 12.84
C GLU A 173 -8.21 16.50 12.11
N PRO A 174 -9.23 17.38 12.22
CA PRO A 174 -10.52 17.16 11.56
C PRO A 174 -10.42 17.06 10.03
N THR A 175 -9.41 17.71 9.44
CA THR A 175 -9.15 17.75 7.98
C THR A 175 -8.46 16.50 7.47
N GLN A 176 -7.85 15.70 8.34
CA GLN A 176 -7.20 14.46 7.94
C GLN A 176 -8.22 13.34 7.76
N VAL A 177 -8.09 12.64 6.64
CA VAL A 177 -8.85 11.43 6.37
C VAL A 177 -8.27 10.31 7.24
N GLY A 178 -9.16 9.56 7.89
CA GLY A 178 -8.78 8.40 8.70
C GLY A 178 -8.09 7.30 7.90
N ALA A 179 -7.28 6.46 8.54
CA ALA A 179 -6.46 5.46 7.85
C ALA A 179 -7.29 4.45 7.03
N PHE A 180 -8.45 4.02 7.54
CA PHE A 180 -9.35 3.11 6.81
C PHE A 180 -9.98 3.77 5.59
N THR A 181 -10.45 5.01 5.72
CA THR A 181 -10.99 5.76 4.57
C THR A 181 -9.88 6.12 3.59
N GLN A 182 -8.69 6.50 4.06
CA GLN A 182 -7.53 6.76 3.22
C GLN A 182 -7.15 5.52 2.40
N TYR A 183 -7.17 4.34 3.02
CA TYR A 183 -6.94 3.07 2.33
C TYR A 183 -7.93 2.84 1.17
N GLN A 184 -9.23 3.04 1.40
CA GLN A 184 -10.24 2.94 0.35
C GLN A 184 -10.02 3.96 -0.77
N MET A 185 -9.33 5.07 -0.47
CA MET A 185 -8.95 6.08 -1.45
C MET A 185 -7.70 5.72 -2.24
N GLU A 186 -6.90 4.74 -1.81
CA GLU A 186 -5.67 4.39 -2.51
C GLU A 186 -5.94 3.80 -3.90
N MET A 187 -5.10 4.20 -4.86
CA MET A 187 -5.28 3.88 -6.28
C MET A 187 -5.31 2.36 -6.53
N HIS A 188 -4.47 1.60 -5.84
CA HIS A 188 -4.38 0.15 -6.02
C HIS A 188 -5.71 -0.54 -5.61
N TYR A 189 -6.30 -0.13 -4.49
CA TYR A 189 -7.59 -0.65 -4.01
C TYR A 189 -8.71 -0.32 -5.00
N ARG A 190 -8.79 0.94 -5.45
CA ARG A 190 -9.82 1.39 -6.40
C ARG A 190 -9.72 0.68 -7.75
N LEU A 191 -8.50 0.54 -8.28
CA LEU A 191 -8.28 -0.15 -9.54
C LEU A 191 -8.72 -1.61 -9.46
N MET A 192 -8.28 -2.31 -8.42
CA MET A 192 -8.60 -3.73 -8.25
C MET A 192 -10.09 -3.97 -8.01
N THR A 193 -10.75 -3.09 -7.25
CA THR A 193 -12.21 -3.17 -7.05
C THR A 193 -13.00 -2.79 -8.30
N LEU A 194 -12.51 -1.85 -9.11
CA LEU A 194 -13.16 -1.44 -10.35
C LEU A 194 -13.15 -2.57 -11.40
N PHE A 195 -12.03 -3.25 -11.57
CA PHE A 195 -11.91 -4.34 -12.53
C PHE A 195 -12.40 -5.69 -11.96
N GLY A 196 -12.44 -5.84 -10.63
CA GLY A 196 -12.96 -7.03 -9.96
C GLY A 196 -12.27 -8.30 -10.44
N ASP A 197 -13.08 -9.26 -10.88
CA ASP A 197 -12.66 -10.55 -11.43
C ASP A 197 -11.98 -10.47 -12.81
N LYS A 198 -12.12 -9.35 -13.53
CA LYS A 198 -11.44 -9.13 -14.81
C LYS A 198 -9.96 -8.76 -14.67
N ALA A 199 -9.52 -8.40 -13.47
CA ALA A 199 -8.11 -8.14 -13.22
C ALA A 199 -7.36 -9.47 -13.03
N THR A 200 -6.22 -9.62 -13.70
CA THR A 200 -5.29 -10.71 -13.44
C THR A 200 -4.06 -10.15 -12.74
N PHE A 201 -3.61 -10.81 -11.68
CA PHE A 201 -2.40 -10.44 -10.97
C PHE A 201 -1.40 -11.59 -11.04
N LYS A 202 -0.14 -11.26 -11.32
CA LYS A 202 0.95 -12.23 -11.38
C LYS A 202 2.16 -11.65 -10.66
N MET A 203 2.70 -12.39 -9.70
CA MET A 203 3.98 -12.03 -9.09
C MET A 203 5.09 -12.21 -10.14
N ILE A 204 5.82 -11.12 -10.43
CA ILE A 204 6.97 -11.13 -11.34
C ILE A 204 8.24 -11.50 -10.57
N GLN A 205 8.42 -10.87 -9.41
CA GLN A 205 9.66 -10.97 -8.64
C GLN A 205 9.38 -10.85 -7.15
N ALA A 206 10.08 -11.64 -6.35
CA ALA A 206 10.17 -11.48 -4.90
C ALA A 206 11.60 -11.13 -4.51
N GLY A 207 11.75 -10.05 -3.73
CA GLY A 207 13.01 -9.62 -3.13
C GLY A 207 13.52 -10.60 -2.08
N PHE A 208 14.77 -10.42 -1.64
CA PHE A 208 15.28 -11.15 -0.48
C PHE A 208 14.54 -10.71 0.79
N PRO A 209 14.08 -11.65 1.64
CA PRO A 209 13.55 -11.34 2.96
C PRO A 209 14.57 -10.58 3.79
N ASP A 210 14.14 -9.47 4.39
CA ASP A 210 14.92 -8.70 5.34
C ASP A 210 14.37 -8.91 6.75
N PHE A 211 15.23 -9.17 7.73
CA PHE A 211 14.78 -9.46 9.10
C PHE A 211 14.78 -8.18 9.94
N VAL A 212 13.60 -7.65 10.21
CA VAL A 212 13.38 -6.36 10.90
C VAL A 212 12.34 -6.55 12.01
N GLU A 213 12.65 -6.05 13.21
CA GLU A 213 11.75 -6.04 14.38
C GLU A 213 11.15 -7.42 14.74
N GLY A 214 11.96 -8.48 14.65
CA GLY A 214 11.50 -9.84 14.98
C GLY A 214 10.66 -10.50 13.89
N GLY A 215 10.66 -9.93 12.68
CA GLY A 215 9.86 -10.36 11.55
C GLY A 215 10.59 -10.25 10.21
N TYR A 216 10.04 -10.83 9.15
CA TYR A 216 10.57 -10.72 7.79
C TYR A 216 9.78 -9.71 6.98
N ILE A 217 10.48 -8.78 6.33
CA ILE A 217 9.93 -7.90 5.31
C ILE A 217 10.28 -8.48 3.95
N VAL A 218 9.28 -8.70 3.11
CA VAL A 218 9.46 -9.17 1.73
C VAL A 218 8.86 -8.15 0.79
N ALA A 219 9.70 -7.58 -0.08
CA ALA A 219 9.26 -6.73 -1.18
C ALA A 219 8.93 -7.61 -2.39
N MET A 220 7.78 -7.40 -3.02
CA MET A 220 7.29 -8.18 -4.14
C MET A 220 6.84 -7.25 -5.26
N LEU A 221 7.19 -7.59 -6.49
CA LEU A 221 6.75 -6.88 -7.69
C LEU A 221 5.65 -7.69 -8.37
N TYR A 222 4.45 -7.12 -8.42
CA TYR A 222 3.28 -7.69 -9.07
C TYR A 222 2.99 -7.01 -10.39
N GLU A 223 2.64 -7.79 -11.41
CA GLU A 223 2.00 -7.31 -12.63
C GLU A 223 0.50 -7.48 -12.49
N VAL A 224 -0.24 -6.38 -12.57
CA VAL A 224 -1.70 -6.37 -12.62
C VAL A 224 -2.09 -6.00 -14.03
N LYS A 225 -2.73 -6.93 -14.74
CA LYS A 225 -3.26 -6.69 -16.09
C LYS A 225 -4.77 -6.54 -16.01
N THR A 226 -5.25 -5.46 -16.60
CA THR A 226 -6.68 -5.20 -16.77
C THR A 226 -6.95 -4.87 -18.23
N GLU A 227 -8.22 -4.86 -18.63
CA GLU A 227 -8.61 -4.45 -19.99
C GLU A 227 -8.15 -3.02 -20.32
N ALA A 228 -7.96 -2.16 -19.31
CA ALA A 228 -7.60 -0.76 -19.49
C ALA A 228 -6.09 -0.49 -19.34
N MET A 229 -5.37 -1.22 -18.49
CA MET A 229 -3.95 -0.95 -18.26
C MET A 229 -3.19 -2.16 -17.72
N ASN A 230 -1.87 -2.13 -17.91
CA ASN A 230 -0.93 -2.96 -17.18
C ASN A 230 -0.25 -2.11 -16.11
N LEU A 231 -0.24 -2.58 -14.87
CA LEU A 231 0.32 -1.89 -13.73
C LEU A 231 1.36 -2.79 -13.06
N ARG A 232 2.54 -2.24 -12.77
CA ARG A 232 3.53 -2.89 -11.92
C ARG A 232 3.45 -2.31 -10.52
N LEU A 233 3.09 -3.14 -9.56
CA LEU A 233 2.94 -2.77 -8.15
C LEU A 233 4.10 -3.34 -7.34
N ASN A 234 4.82 -2.48 -6.63
CA ASN A 234 5.73 -2.92 -5.59
C ASN A 234 4.94 -2.99 -4.27
N LEU A 235 4.82 -4.19 -3.70
CA LEU A 235 4.12 -4.47 -2.46
C LEU A 235 5.13 -4.95 -1.43
N LYS A 236 5.15 -4.35 -0.23
CA LYS A 236 5.92 -4.90 0.90
C LYS A 236 4.98 -5.51 1.92
N VAL A 237 5.28 -6.74 2.31
CA VAL A 237 4.61 -7.43 3.41
C VAL A 237 5.61 -7.65 4.55
N HIS A 238 5.13 -7.56 5.78
CA HIS A 238 5.92 -7.82 6.99
C HIS A 238 5.27 -8.94 7.77
N SER A 239 6.07 -9.89 8.24
CA SER A 239 5.62 -10.91 9.16
C SER A 239 5.81 -10.44 10.60
N ALA A 240 4.85 -10.68 11.49
CA ALA A 240 5.04 -10.54 12.93
C ALA A 240 4.80 -11.89 13.61
N ASN A 241 5.59 -12.18 14.65
CA ASN A 241 5.38 -13.36 15.48
C ASN A 241 4.26 -13.06 16.49
N THR A 242 3.19 -13.84 16.45
CA THR A 242 2.09 -13.83 17.42
C THR A 242 2.08 -15.14 18.21
N ASN A 243 1.23 -15.23 19.23
CA ASN A 243 1.01 -16.48 19.96
C ASN A 243 0.45 -17.62 19.08
N LYS A 244 -0.04 -17.30 17.88
CA LYS A 244 -0.54 -18.27 16.88
C LYS A 244 0.50 -18.64 15.83
N GLY A 245 1.73 -18.16 15.99
CA GLY A 245 2.82 -18.33 15.03
C GLY A 245 3.04 -17.07 14.20
N ARG A 246 3.62 -17.23 13.01
CA ARG A 246 3.96 -16.11 12.13
C ARG A 246 2.72 -15.67 11.36
N GLU A 247 2.31 -14.43 11.56
CA GLU A 247 1.23 -13.80 10.78
C GLU A 247 1.79 -12.67 9.91
N TRP A 248 1.21 -12.48 8.73
CA TRP A 248 1.66 -11.49 7.76
C TRP A 248 0.72 -10.31 7.70
N TYR A 249 1.25 -9.13 7.39
CA TYR A 249 0.48 -7.94 7.09
C TYR A 249 1.14 -7.11 5.97
N VAL A 250 0.34 -6.35 5.25
CA VAL A 250 0.82 -5.40 4.24
C VAL A 250 1.29 -4.13 4.93
N ILE A 251 2.50 -3.66 4.62
CA ILE A 251 3.00 -2.41 5.20
C ILE A 251 2.22 -1.23 4.56
N PRO A 252 1.54 -0.38 5.34
CA PRO A 252 0.82 0.78 4.79
C PRO A 252 1.73 1.69 3.98
N LYS A 253 1.21 2.27 2.89
CA LYS A 253 1.95 3.14 1.94
C LYS A 253 3.13 2.47 1.24
N SER A 254 3.36 1.17 1.44
CA SER A 254 4.40 0.45 0.72
C SER A 254 3.99 0.07 -0.71
N ILE A 255 2.69 0.12 -1.01
CA ILE A 255 2.15 -0.17 -2.34
C ILE A 255 2.42 1.03 -3.24
N THR A 256 3.51 0.96 -3.99
CA THR A 256 3.90 2.00 -4.93
C THR A 256 3.79 1.49 -6.36
N ASN A 257 3.33 2.35 -7.26
CA ASN A 257 3.33 2.05 -8.69
C ASN A 257 4.76 2.18 -9.21
N ALA A 258 5.34 1.08 -9.65
CA ALA A 258 6.66 1.08 -10.28
C ALA A 258 6.56 1.55 -11.74
N GLU A 259 5.52 1.11 -12.45
CA GLU A 259 5.33 1.41 -13.87
C GLU A 259 3.86 1.26 -14.25
N ARG A 260 3.37 2.11 -15.16
CA ARG A 260 1.99 2.06 -15.68
C ARG A 260 2.03 2.15 -17.20
N THR A 261 1.42 1.19 -17.87
CA THR A 261 1.23 1.20 -19.32
C THR A 261 -0.27 1.18 -19.61
N LEU A 262 -0.77 2.23 -20.26
CA LEU A 262 -2.17 2.32 -20.64
C LEU A 262 -2.41 1.57 -21.95
N HIS A 263 -3.52 0.83 -22.03
CA HIS A 263 -4.06 0.35 -23.29
C HIS A 263 -4.92 1.47 -23.93
N PRO A 264 -5.28 1.40 -25.22
CA PRO A 264 -6.14 2.41 -25.85
C PRO A 264 -7.49 2.62 -25.14
N THR A 265 -8.04 1.57 -24.55
CA THR A 265 -9.21 1.60 -23.66
C THR A 265 -8.94 2.41 -22.38
N GLY A 266 -7.76 2.25 -21.78
CA GLY A 266 -7.32 3.03 -20.63
C GLY A 266 -7.01 4.49 -20.94
N GLU A 267 -6.51 4.80 -22.12
CA GLU A 267 -6.34 6.19 -22.58
C GLU A 267 -7.70 6.90 -22.67
N LYS A 268 -8.68 6.26 -23.33
CA LYS A 268 -10.07 6.76 -23.36
C LYS A 268 -10.63 6.96 -21.96
N PHE A 269 -10.44 5.97 -21.08
CA PHE A 269 -10.87 6.05 -19.68
C PHE A 269 -10.26 7.26 -18.97
N VAL A 270 -8.96 7.49 -19.14
CA VAL A 270 -8.23 8.62 -18.53
C VAL A 270 -8.75 9.95 -19.06
N ASP A 271 -9.03 10.06 -20.36
CA ASP A 271 -9.54 11.30 -20.94
C ASP A 271 -10.98 11.60 -20.54
N GLN A 272 -11.84 10.58 -20.46
CA GLN A 272 -13.18 10.69 -19.89
C GLN A 272 -13.13 11.10 -18.41
N SER A 273 -12.17 10.54 -17.66
CA SER A 273 -11.94 10.90 -16.27
C SER A 273 -11.53 12.37 -16.13
N LYS A 274 -10.62 12.86 -16.97
CA LYS A 274 -10.23 14.28 -17.00
C LYS A 274 -11.42 15.19 -17.36
N ALA A 275 -12.28 14.77 -18.29
CA ALA A 275 -13.47 15.53 -18.68
C ALA A 275 -14.48 15.64 -17.52
N ALA A 276 -14.72 14.55 -16.81
CA ALA A 276 -15.55 14.54 -15.62
C ALA A 276 -14.97 15.40 -14.49
N VAL A 277 -13.64 15.34 -14.25
CA VAL A 277 -12.95 16.21 -13.29
C VAL A 277 -13.15 17.70 -13.64
N LYS A 278 -13.02 18.08 -14.91
CA LYS A 278 -13.31 19.46 -15.34
C LYS A 278 -14.78 19.85 -15.13
N ALA A 279 -15.71 18.91 -15.36
CA ALA A 279 -17.12 19.15 -15.09
C ALA A 279 -17.39 19.37 -13.59
N ILE A 280 -16.67 18.64 -12.73
CA ILE A 280 -16.69 18.85 -11.29
C ILE A 280 -16.17 20.24 -10.95
N GLU A 281 -14.97 20.62 -11.41
CA GLU A 281 -14.40 21.95 -11.15
C GLU A 281 -15.35 23.08 -11.58
N ALA A 282 -16.00 22.93 -12.73
CA ALA A 282 -17.02 23.87 -13.20
C ALA A 282 -18.23 23.93 -12.24
N PHE A 283 -18.69 22.77 -11.75
CA PHE A 283 -19.72 22.68 -10.73
C PHE A 283 -19.30 23.35 -9.41
N GLN A 284 -18.07 23.13 -8.93
CA GLN A 284 -17.54 23.79 -7.72
C GLN A 284 -17.53 25.32 -7.88
N LYS A 285 -17.07 25.80 -9.04
CA LYS A 285 -17.04 27.24 -9.36
C LYS A 285 -18.44 27.85 -9.39
N GLN A 286 -19.43 27.12 -9.91
CA GLN A 286 -20.83 27.55 -9.90
C GLN A 286 -21.38 27.60 -8.47
N MET A 287 -21.07 26.59 -7.65
CA MET A 287 -21.43 26.55 -6.23
C MET A 287 -20.88 27.74 -5.45
N THR A 288 -19.62 28.11 -5.67
CA THR A 288 -19.00 29.27 -5.03
C THR A 288 -19.65 30.58 -5.48
N ARG A 289 -20.01 30.71 -6.76
CA ARG A 289 -20.71 31.91 -7.27
C ARG A 289 -22.11 32.07 -6.69
N MET A 290 -22.84 30.98 -6.46
CA MET A 290 -24.16 31.04 -5.82
C MET A 290 -24.10 31.57 -4.38
N LYS A 291 -22.97 31.42 -3.66
CA LYS A 291 -22.80 32.01 -2.31
C LYS A 291 -22.72 33.53 -2.33
N LEU A 292 -22.18 34.11 -3.40
CA LEU A 292 -22.09 35.56 -3.58
C LEU A 292 -23.44 36.21 -3.91
N GLY A 293 -24.48 35.42 -4.19
CA GLY A 293 -25.79 35.91 -4.60
C GLY A 293 -26.91 35.76 -3.56
N SER A 294 -26.60 35.38 -2.30
CA SER A 294 -27.63 35.28 -1.25
C SER A 294 -28.27 36.66 -0.99
N PRO A 295 -29.59 36.86 -1.22
CA PRO A 295 -30.24 38.17 -1.14
C PRO A 295 -30.58 38.65 0.29
N SER A 296 -30.14 37.97 1.35
CA SER A 296 -30.47 38.36 2.73
C SER A 296 -29.22 38.53 3.57
N ALA A 297 -28.50 39.62 3.33
CA ALA A 297 -27.83 40.30 4.43
C ALA A 297 -28.90 41.16 5.10
N ASP A 298 -29.38 40.66 6.23
CA ASP A 298 -30.06 41.47 7.24
C ASP A 298 -29.12 42.64 7.60
N PRO A 299 -29.50 43.91 7.42
CA PRO A 299 -28.63 45.05 7.71
C PRO A 299 -28.20 45.16 9.19
N ASP A 300 -28.84 44.40 10.09
CA ASP A 300 -28.50 44.34 11.51
C ASP A 300 -27.52 43.20 11.87
N PHE A 301 -27.02 42.45 10.88
CA PHE A 301 -25.95 41.47 11.12
C PHE A 301 -24.60 42.19 11.21
N ASP A 302 -24.22 42.55 12.43
CA ASP A 302 -23.05 43.36 12.81
C ASP A 302 -21.82 43.08 11.92
N GLY A 303 -21.49 44.08 11.08
CA GLY A 303 -20.55 44.02 9.95
C GLY A 303 -19.07 43.83 10.30
N ALA A 304 -18.74 43.32 11.48
CA ALA A 304 -17.36 43.14 11.93
C ALA A 304 -16.71 41.84 11.43
N PHE A 305 -17.47 40.83 11.00
CA PHE A 305 -16.90 39.52 10.61
C PHE A 305 -16.72 39.34 9.09
N LEU A 306 -17.45 40.09 8.26
CA LEU A 306 -17.39 39.97 6.78
C LEU A 306 -16.64 41.11 6.09
N SER A 307 -16.36 42.21 6.78
CA SER A 307 -15.65 43.38 6.22
C SER A 307 -14.14 43.13 5.98
N SER A 308 -13.60 42.00 6.42
CA SER A 308 -12.20 41.61 6.19
C SER A 308 -11.94 40.86 4.88
N PHE A 309 -12.96 40.56 4.06
CA PHE A 309 -12.76 39.73 2.85
C PHE A 309 -13.19 40.28 1.49
N ALA A 310 -13.90 41.40 1.36
CA ALA A 310 -14.13 41.98 0.03
C ALA A 310 -14.51 43.47 0.09
N GLY A 311 -13.54 44.34 -0.14
CA GLY A 311 -13.78 45.74 -0.45
C GLY A 311 -14.19 45.91 -1.92
N ILE A 312 -15.48 45.76 -2.24
CA ILE A 312 -16.07 46.27 -3.49
C ILE A 312 -17.51 46.73 -3.19
N GLY A 313 -17.74 48.04 -3.21
CA GLY A 313 -19.08 48.63 -3.13
C GLY A 313 -19.87 48.42 -4.43
N VAL A 314 -21.17 48.11 -4.31
CA VAL A 314 -22.07 47.88 -5.45
C VAL A 314 -23.24 48.86 -5.42
N THR A 315 -23.38 49.64 -6.50
CA THR A 315 -24.53 50.51 -6.82
C THR A 315 -25.62 49.75 -7.60
N LYS A 316 -26.88 50.14 -7.36
CA LYS A 316 -28.10 49.35 -7.49
C LYS A 316 -28.69 49.13 -8.91
N SER A 317 -28.03 49.51 -10.01
CA SER A 317 -28.68 49.57 -11.34
C SER A 317 -28.11 48.68 -12.46
N ALA A 318 -27.10 47.84 -12.22
CA ALA A 318 -26.45 47.03 -13.26
C ALA A 318 -26.95 45.58 -13.39
N ASN A 319 -27.95 45.16 -12.60
CA ASN A 319 -28.23 43.74 -12.36
C ASN A 319 -29.08 43.01 -13.41
N GLU A 320 -29.87 43.69 -14.26
CA GLU A 320 -30.76 42.97 -15.18
C GLU A 320 -30.06 42.40 -16.41
N ALA A 321 -29.18 43.17 -17.05
CA ALA A 321 -28.42 42.71 -18.22
C ALA A 321 -27.37 41.64 -17.84
N GLN A 322 -26.76 41.76 -16.67
CA GLN A 322 -25.84 40.74 -16.14
C GLN A 322 -26.58 39.47 -15.74
N ASN A 323 -27.79 39.57 -15.17
CA ASN A 323 -28.64 38.41 -14.92
C ASN A 323 -29.03 37.69 -16.22
N ALA A 324 -29.40 38.43 -17.28
CA ALA A 324 -29.77 37.82 -18.55
C ALA A 324 -28.59 37.07 -19.21
N ALA A 325 -27.38 37.66 -19.22
CA ALA A 325 -26.18 37.01 -19.73
C ALA A 325 -25.74 35.81 -18.88
N PHE A 326 -25.93 35.89 -17.55
CA PHE A 326 -25.70 34.78 -16.62
C PHE A 326 -26.68 33.63 -16.85
N ILE A 327 -27.97 33.94 -17.08
CA ILE A 327 -29.02 32.96 -17.41
C ILE A 327 -28.73 32.29 -18.77
N GLN A 328 -28.23 33.03 -19.76
CA GLN A 328 -27.88 32.48 -21.08
C GLN A 328 -26.67 31.53 -21.02
N LYS A 329 -25.60 31.89 -20.31
CA LYS A 329 -24.44 30.99 -20.08
C LYS A 329 -24.80 29.77 -19.23
N ARG A 330 -25.72 29.92 -18.27
CA ARG A 330 -26.31 28.81 -17.50
C ARG A 330 -27.07 27.85 -18.42
N ASN A 331 -27.87 28.35 -19.36
CA ASN A 331 -28.70 27.51 -20.24
C ASN A 331 -27.87 26.72 -21.28
N ALA A 332 -26.70 27.20 -21.67
CA ALA A 332 -25.78 26.48 -22.58
C ALA A 332 -25.18 25.20 -21.96
N PHE A 333 -25.17 25.08 -20.62
CA PHE A 333 -24.60 23.94 -19.89
C PHE A 333 -25.65 22.87 -19.51
N PHE A 334 -26.95 23.13 -19.71
CA PHE A 334 -28.05 22.29 -19.20
C PHE A 334 -29.20 22.03 -20.22
N GLY A 335 -28.95 22.09 -21.54
CA GLY A 335 -30.00 22.04 -22.59
C GLY A 335 -30.56 20.65 -22.96
N PRO A 336 -31.76 20.57 -23.62
CA PRO A 336 -32.54 19.34 -23.84
C PRO A 336 -32.24 18.59 -25.16
N ALA A 337 -32.68 17.33 -25.27
CA ALA A 337 -32.44 16.42 -26.40
C ALA A 337 -33.53 16.41 -27.50
N ASP A 338 -34.63 17.17 -27.33
CA ASP A 338 -35.87 16.89 -28.05
C ASP A 338 -36.72 18.16 -28.20
N GLY A 339 -36.47 18.92 -29.26
CA GLY A 339 -37.07 20.24 -29.49
C GLY A 339 -38.55 20.23 -29.89
N LYS A 340 -39.39 20.97 -29.13
CA LYS A 340 -40.66 21.60 -29.57
C LYS A 340 -40.97 22.87 -28.75
N PRO A 341 -41.64 23.91 -29.30
CA PRO A 341 -41.89 25.17 -28.59
C PRO A 341 -43.31 25.25 -27.98
N GLY A 342 -43.43 25.78 -26.77
CA GLY A 342 -44.71 26.06 -26.10
C GLY A 342 -44.55 26.94 -24.84
N ARG A 343 -45.43 27.93 -24.70
CA ARG A 343 -45.42 29.11 -23.81
C ARG A 343 -45.44 28.82 -22.30
N PHE A 344 -44.79 29.74 -21.56
CA PHE A 344 -44.95 30.10 -20.14
C PHE A 344 -45.70 29.10 -19.24
N LEU A 345 -44.98 28.06 -18.83
CA LEU A 345 -44.80 27.61 -17.45
C LEU A 345 -43.69 26.54 -17.53
N ASN A 346 -42.58 26.83 -16.87
CA ASN A 346 -41.37 26.02 -16.69
C ASN A 346 -41.47 24.54 -17.17
N PRO A 347 -40.97 24.19 -18.38
CA PRO A 347 -40.77 22.80 -18.76
C PRO A 347 -39.27 22.49 -18.92
N ILE A 348 -38.90 21.38 -18.31
CA ILE A 348 -37.56 21.00 -17.86
C ILE A 348 -37.09 19.77 -18.66
N GLY A 349 -35.83 19.83 -19.13
CA GLY A 349 -35.00 18.69 -19.54
C GLY A 349 -33.61 18.84 -18.94
N LYS A 350 -33.49 18.78 -17.61
CA LYS A 350 -32.30 19.24 -16.86
C LYS A 350 -31.84 18.16 -15.85
N SER A 351 -30.67 18.33 -15.23
CA SER A 351 -29.98 17.41 -14.29
C SER A 351 -29.83 17.97 -12.87
N PHE A 352 -29.99 17.19 -11.77
CA PHE A 352 -29.85 17.52 -10.31
C PHE A 352 -30.41 18.89 -9.81
N TYR A 353 -30.90 19.70 -10.72
CA TYR A 353 -31.33 21.09 -10.65
C TYR A 353 -32.42 21.32 -11.68
N SER A 354 -32.89 20.24 -12.29
CA SER A 354 -33.91 20.31 -13.30
C SER A 354 -35.14 20.94 -12.77
N ASP A 355 -35.47 20.43 -11.62
CA ASP A 355 -36.73 20.58 -10.97
C ASP A 355 -36.60 21.69 -9.92
N ALA A 356 -37.69 22.34 -9.59
CA ALA A 356 -37.71 23.60 -8.89
C ALA A 356 -38.27 23.37 -7.50
N ASN A 357 -37.41 22.89 -6.63
CA ASN A 357 -36.96 23.81 -5.60
C ASN A 357 -35.45 23.67 -5.46
N LEU A 358 -34.76 23.04 -6.44
CA LEU A 358 -34.40 21.62 -6.32
C LEU A 358 -33.25 21.58 -5.41
N ARG A 359 -33.09 20.44 -4.75
CA ARG A 359 -32.06 20.37 -3.76
C ARG A 359 -32.46 21.48 -2.75
N ALA A 360 -33.74 21.41 -2.37
CA ALA A 360 -34.55 22.57 -2.06
C ALA A 360 -34.30 23.08 -0.67
N SER A 361 -33.36 24.02 -0.61
CA SER A 361 -32.35 24.05 0.46
C SER A 361 -31.50 22.80 0.30
N PHE A 362 -30.22 22.77 -0.09
CA PHE A 362 -29.55 21.48 -0.38
C PHE A 362 -29.51 20.67 0.92
N GLU A 363 -30.18 19.53 0.87
CA GLU A 363 -31.39 19.28 1.68
C GLU A 363 -31.36 19.76 3.12
N ALA A 364 -31.93 20.98 3.23
CA ALA A 364 -32.28 21.83 4.35
C ALA A 364 -31.25 21.83 5.47
N GLU A 365 -30.03 22.17 5.08
CA GLU A 365 -28.86 22.02 5.89
C GLU A 365 -28.73 20.55 6.26
N ALA A 366 -28.17 19.77 5.33
CA ALA A 366 -27.76 18.37 5.46
C ALA A 366 -26.76 18.11 6.61
N SER A 367 -26.88 18.89 7.67
CA SER A 367 -25.83 19.76 8.18
C SER A 367 -26.24 20.55 9.42
N LYS A 368 -27.51 20.99 9.59
CA LYS A 368 -28.00 21.12 10.97
C LYS A 368 -27.71 19.78 11.68
N ALA A 369 -27.89 18.73 10.90
CA ALA A 369 -27.78 17.30 11.08
C ALA A 369 -26.40 16.71 11.44
N PHE A 370 -25.61 17.38 12.26
CA PHE A 370 -24.80 16.63 13.23
C PHE A 370 -24.89 17.27 14.64
N THR A 371 -25.97 17.99 14.96
CA THR A 371 -26.23 18.68 16.23
C THR A 371 -26.30 17.74 17.46
N VAL A 372 -25.38 17.95 18.42
CA VAL A 372 -25.65 17.83 19.88
C VAL A 372 -25.40 19.21 20.52
N GLY A 373 -26.49 19.95 20.79
CA GLY A 373 -26.56 21.07 21.75
C GLY A 373 -25.82 22.39 21.45
N SER A 374 -26.50 23.38 20.86
CA SER A 374 -26.43 24.83 21.21
C SER A 374 -27.10 25.68 20.12
N GLY A 375 -27.65 26.84 20.52
CA GLY A 375 -28.64 27.62 19.78
C GLY A 375 -28.25 28.09 18.37
N TYR A 376 -29.23 27.97 17.47
CA TYR A 376 -29.52 28.78 16.27
C TYR A 376 -28.34 29.51 15.59
N TYR A 377 -27.69 28.85 14.63
CA TYR A 377 -27.06 29.52 13.48
C TYR A 377 -27.33 28.71 12.19
N PRO A 378 -27.66 29.35 11.05
CA PRO A 378 -27.83 28.66 9.77
C PRO A 378 -26.47 28.17 9.22
N TYR A 379 -26.36 26.86 8.95
CA TYR A 379 -25.14 26.23 8.46
C TYR A 379 -25.03 26.35 6.94
N ILE A 380 -24.60 27.52 6.44
CA ILE A 380 -24.39 27.68 5.01
C ILE A 380 -23.18 26.83 4.58
N PRO A 381 -23.27 25.96 3.56
CA PRO A 381 -22.10 25.28 3.03
C PRO A 381 -21.12 26.33 2.50
N THR A 382 -19.92 26.41 3.07
CA THR A 382 -18.91 27.43 2.78
C THR A 382 -17.78 26.95 1.91
N TRP A 383 -17.62 25.64 1.80
CA TRP A 383 -16.60 25.05 0.95
C TRP A 383 -17.08 23.72 0.34
N PHE A 384 -16.65 23.43 -0.88
CA PHE A 384 -16.90 22.16 -1.55
C PHE A 384 -15.63 21.78 -2.30
N SER A 385 -15.01 20.67 -1.92
CA SER A 385 -13.81 20.14 -2.55
C SER A 385 -14.03 18.69 -2.96
N ALA A 386 -14.14 18.43 -4.25
CA ALA A 386 -13.94 17.08 -4.76
C ALA A 386 -12.45 16.81 -4.85
N THR A 387 -11.97 15.70 -4.29
CA THR A 387 -10.56 15.33 -4.39
C THR A 387 -10.29 14.79 -5.78
N THR A 388 -9.67 15.62 -6.62
CA THR A 388 -9.29 15.27 -8.01
C THR A 388 -7.84 14.76 -8.09
N GLU A 389 -7.02 15.04 -7.08
CA GLU A 389 -5.57 14.82 -7.11
C GLU A 389 -5.13 13.36 -6.86
N PHE A 390 -5.96 12.50 -6.26
CA PHE A 390 -5.47 11.22 -5.71
C PHE A 390 -6.22 9.96 -6.14
N ALA A 391 -7.25 10.07 -6.95
CA ALA A 391 -8.11 8.94 -7.25
C ALA A 391 -8.28 8.74 -8.75
N LEU A 392 -7.92 7.55 -9.24
CA LEU A 392 -8.58 7.05 -10.43
C LEU A 392 -10.07 6.95 -10.10
N PRO A 393 -10.92 7.70 -10.80
CA PRO A 393 -12.34 7.76 -10.49
C PRO A 393 -13.01 6.44 -10.85
N PHE A 394 -14.11 6.13 -10.16
CA PHE A 394 -14.94 4.98 -10.52
C PHE A 394 -15.76 5.36 -11.73
N LEU A 395 -15.17 5.20 -12.92
CA LEU A 395 -15.91 5.27 -14.16
C LEU A 395 -16.52 3.89 -14.42
N ARG A 396 -17.84 3.80 -14.40
CA ARG A 396 -18.58 2.56 -14.67
C ARG A 396 -19.54 2.80 -15.82
N GLU A 397 -19.52 1.89 -16.79
CA GLU A 397 -20.59 1.84 -17.79
C GLU A 397 -21.77 1.06 -17.20
N LYS A 398 -22.93 1.71 -17.15
CA LYS A 398 -24.16 1.13 -16.61
C LYS A 398 -25.36 1.65 -17.40
N ASP A 399 -26.12 0.73 -18.00
CA ASP A 399 -27.33 1.02 -18.78
C ASP A 399 -27.11 1.97 -19.98
N GLY A 400 -25.91 1.93 -20.59
CA GLY A 400 -25.53 2.84 -21.69
C GLY A 400 -25.10 4.24 -21.25
N TYR A 401 -24.95 4.45 -19.94
CA TYR A 401 -24.43 5.68 -19.35
C TYR A 401 -23.03 5.43 -18.81
N LEU A 402 -22.18 6.45 -18.86
CA LEU A 402 -20.96 6.47 -18.07
C LEU A 402 -21.25 7.20 -16.76
N GLU A 403 -21.12 6.48 -15.66
CA GLU A 403 -21.18 7.01 -14.30
C GLU A 403 -19.75 7.24 -13.82
N PHE A 404 -19.50 8.41 -13.26
CA PHE A 404 -18.24 8.79 -12.63
C PHE A 404 -18.51 9.09 -11.16
N THR A 405 -17.90 8.34 -10.26
CA THR A 405 -18.01 8.62 -8.82
C THR A 405 -16.66 9.05 -8.25
N THR A 406 -16.67 10.17 -7.53
CA THR A 406 -15.52 10.65 -6.77
C THR A 406 -15.92 11.00 -5.35
N ASP A 407 -14.96 10.95 -4.44
CA ASP A 407 -15.16 11.49 -3.11
C ASP A 407 -15.12 13.02 -3.14
N CYS A 408 -15.89 13.61 -2.25
CA CYS A 408 -15.93 15.05 -2.03
C CYS A 408 -16.05 15.36 -0.54
N MET A 409 -15.55 16.53 -0.18
CA MET A 409 -15.68 17.15 1.12
C MET A 409 -16.55 18.40 0.99
N ILE A 410 -17.49 18.54 1.91
CA ILE A 410 -18.42 19.65 1.98
C ILE A 410 -18.26 20.31 3.34
N GLY A 411 -17.78 21.54 3.38
CA GLY A 411 -17.61 22.33 4.60
C GLY A 411 -18.82 23.24 4.86
N PHE A 412 -19.21 23.33 6.13
CA PHE A 412 -20.31 24.15 6.65
C PHE A 412 -19.83 25.00 7.85
N ILE A 413 -20.39 26.20 8.05
CA ILE A 413 -20.11 27.08 9.22
C ILE A 413 -21.06 26.79 10.39
N PRO A 414 -20.61 26.80 11.67
CA PRO A 414 -19.23 27.02 12.10
C PRO A 414 -18.52 25.67 12.30
N ARG A 415 -17.84 25.21 11.24
CA ARG A 415 -16.82 24.14 11.27
C ARG A 415 -17.35 22.71 11.30
N THR A 416 -18.32 22.39 10.46
CA THR A 416 -18.67 21.00 10.17
C THR A 416 -18.11 20.62 8.80
N MET A 417 -17.43 19.47 8.70
CA MET A 417 -17.01 18.91 7.42
C MET A 417 -17.72 17.58 7.20
N ILE A 418 -18.27 17.42 6.00
CA ILE A 418 -19.00 16.22 5.58
C ILE A 418 -18.25 15.60 4.40
N ASN A 419 -17.83 14.36 4.58
CA ASN A 419 -17.34 13.53 3.50
C ASN A 419 -18.54 12.90 2.78
N GLY A 420 -18.50 12.91 1.46
CA GLY A 420 -19.52 12.31 0.60
C GLY A 420 -18.96 11.80 -0.71
N LYS A 421 -19.81 11.17 -1.51
CA LYS A 421 -19.53 10.75 -2.87
C LYS A 421 -20.35 11.56 -3.85
N LEU A 422 -19.69 12.23 -4.76
CA LEU A 422 -20.30 12.91 -5.90
C LEU A 422 -20.31 11.95 -7.09
N THR A 423 -21.50 11.68 -7.60
CA THR A 423 -21.70 10.89 -8.82
C THR A 423 -22.11 11.81 -9.95
N LEU A 424 -21.41 11.70 -11.08
CA LEU A 424 -21.75 12.34 -12.34
C LEU A 424 -22.15 11.26 -13.34
N ARG A 425 -23.04 11.60 -14.27
CA ARG A 425 -23.50 10.72 -15.34
C ARG A 425 -23.50 11.48 -16.65
N THR A 426 -23.09 10.83 -17.74
CA THR A 426 -23.24 11.38 -19.09
C THR A 426 -24.68 11.22 -19.57
N SER A 427 -25.13 12.00 -20.56
CA SER A 427 -26.38 11.66 -21.28
C SER A 427 -26.15 10.46 -22.22
N PRO A 428 -27.20 9.68 -22.56
CA PRO A 428 -27.09 8.64 -23.59
C PRO A 428 -26.60 9.27 -24.90
N ASN A 429 -25.64 8.65 -25.57
CA ASN A 429 -25.02 9.11 -26.82
C ASN A 429 -24.22 10.41 -26.74
N ALA A 430 -24.06 11.03 -25.56
CA ALA A 430 -23.21 12.19 -25.44
C ALA A 430 -21.73 11.79 -25.42
N ASP A 431 -20.88 12.60 -26.05
CA ASP A 431 -19.43 12.36 -26.05
C ASP A 431 -18.87 12.52 -24.62
N PRO A 432 -18.39 11.44 -23.98
CA PRO A 432 -17.91 11.48 -22.61
C PRO A 432 -16.55 12.18 -22.47
N ALA A 433 -15.84 12.45 -23.57
CA ALA A 433 -14.61 13.25 -23.55
C ALA A 433 -14.88 14.75 -23.37
N LYS A 434 -16.14 15.18 -23.52
CA LYS A 434 -16.55 16.58 -23.37
C LYS A 434 -17.09 16.85 -21.98
N PRO A 435 -16.53 17.82 -21.21
CA PRO A 435 -17.03 18.16 -19.88
C PRO A 435 -18.53 18.50 -19.85
N GLU A 436 -19.05 19.12 -20.90
CA GLU A 436 -20.46 19.46 -21.06
C GLU A 436 -21.38 18.27 -21.31
N SER A 437 -20.88 17.04 -21.41
CA SER A 437 -21.75 15.85 -21.42
C SER A 437 -22.05 15.34 -20.00
N TRP A 438 -21.25 15.72 -19.02
CA TRP A 438 -21.33 15.25 -17.65
C TRP A 438 -22.32 16.07 -16.82
N ARG A 439 -23.15 15.38 -16.05
CA ARG A 439 -24.13 16.00 -15.15
C ARG A 439 -24.04 15.36 -13.79
N VAL A 440 -24.14 16.16 -12.73
CA VAL A 440 -24.30 15.61 -11.37
C VAL A 440 -25.58 14.79 -11.35
N SER A 441 -25.46 13.50 -11.03
CA SER A 441 -26.57 12.55 -10.94
C SER A 441 -26.87 12.14 -9.50
N GLY A 442 -25.87 12.22 -8.61
CA GLY A 442 -26.04 11.90 -7.20
C GLY A 442 -25.00 12.57 -6.31
N LEU A 443 -25.36 12.80 -5.05
CA LEU A 443 -24.44 13.21 -4.00
C LEU A 443 -24.83 12.48 -2.72
N GLU A 444 -24.03 11.48 -2.34
CA GLU A 444 -24.23 10.65 -1.16
C GLU A 444 -23.39 11.21 0.00
N LEU A 445 -24.00 11.49 1.15
CA LEU A 445 -23.28 11.93 2.34
C LEU A 445 -22.90 10.71 3.18
N ILE A 446 -21.61 10.54 3.46
CA ILE A 446 -21.09 9.37 4.17
C ILE A 446 -20.92 9.69 5.65
N ARG A 447 -20.22 10.78 5.99
CA ARG A 447 -19.87 11.08 7.38
C ARG A 447 -19.64 12.57 7.62
N GLY A 448 -20.25 13.12 8.67
CA GLY A 448 -19.93 14.44 9.19
C GLY A 448 -19.02 14.40 10.42
N ARG A 449 -18.20 15.43 10.59
CA ARG A 449 -17.44 15.71 11.83
C ARG A 449 -17.54 17.18 12.17
N ASN A 450 -17.70 17.48 13.46
CA ASN A 450 -17.47 18.81 13.99
C ASN A 450 -15.97 19.00 14.22
N GLN A 451 -15.39 20.09 13.72
CA GLN A 451 -14.04 20.45 14.11
C GLN A 451 -14.06 20.87 15.57
N SER A 452 -13.30 20.19 16.43
CA SER A 452 -13.10 20.68 17.79
C SER A 452 -12.50 22.08 17.75
N LYS A 453 -12.86 22.95 18.71
CA LYS A 453 -12.08 24.17 18.93
C LYS A 453 -10.64 23.72 19.17
N GLN A 454 -9.70 24.14 18.33
CA GLN A 454 -8.28 24.07 18.66
C GLN A 454 -8.15 24.64 20.08
N PRO A 455 -7.62 23.89 21.06
CA PRO A 455 -7.39 24.45 22.38
C PRO A 455 -6.51 25.68 22.16
N ASP A 456 -6.96 26.84 22.65
CA ASP A 456 -6.24 28.09 22.50
C ASP A 456 -4.77 27.83 22.87
N GLN A 457 -3.88 27.94 21.87
CA GLN A 457 -2.44 27.85 22.11
C GLN A 457 -2.10 29.03 23.01
N LYS A 458 -1.99 28.77 24.31
CA LYS A 458 -1.55 29.72 25.32
C LYS A 458 -0.08 30.05 25.17
#